data_AF-A0A8S2AWR3-F1
#
_entry.id   AF-A0A8S2AWR3-F1
#
_cell.length_a   1.000
_cell.length_b   1.000
_cell.length_c   1.000
_cell.angle_alpha   90.00
_cell.angle_beta   90.00
_cell.angle_gamma   90.00
#
_symmetry.space_group_name_H-M   'P 1'
#
loop_
_entity.id
_entity.type
_entity.pdbx_description
1 polymer ?
#
loop_
_entity_poly.entity_id
_entity_poly.type
_entity_poly.pdbx_seq_one_letter_code
_entity_poly.pdbx_strand_id
1 'polypeptide(L)'
;MWYRKLPNEVVWVANRDNPLSKPIGTLKIFNNNLHLFDHTSNSVWSTNVTGQSLNSDLTAELLDNGNLVLRYSSNNETSGFLWQSFDFPTDTLLPDMKLGWDKNSGLNRILQSWKGFNDPSTGDYTYKVEIREPPESYIREKGEPSLRIGPWNSVSDINVIGKLTHGTENITMKSEEISYSFSVTNGNVFSILRIDGTGVLNRSTWIPTSGELKWIGYLLPEQYDMCHVYNMCGPNGLCDINTSPICNCIKGFKARQQEGCVRKTQSRCNGDQFLKLQTMKLPDTVMSIVDMKLGLKECKKKCLAKCNCTAYANANMENGGSGCVIWVGELLDIRKYKNAGQDLYVRLRMEAIDIG
;
A
#
# COMPACT_ATOMS: atom_id res chain seq x y z
N MET A 1 -10.36 -16.19 -13.23
CA MET A 1 -11.69 -15.63 -12.99
C MET A 1 -11.79 -14.28 -13.67
N TRP A 2 -12.96 -13.94 -14.20
CA TRP A 2 -13.21 -12.69 -14.93
C TRP A 2 -14.65 -12.23 -14.71
N TYR A 3 -14.95 -10.98 -15.03
CA TYR A 3 -16.33 -10.49 -15.03
C TYR A 3 -17.12 -11.08 -16.20
N ARG A 4 -18.28 -11.70 -15.95
CA ARG A 4 -19.11 -12.29 -17.01
C ARG A 4 -19.46 -11.30 -18.15
N LYS A 5 -19.63 -10.01 -17.84
CA LYS A 5 -19.90 -8.94 -18.82
C LYS A 5 -18.65 -8.47 -19.57
N LEU A 6 -17.45 -8.74 -19.05
CA LEU A 6 -16.15 -8.38 -19.63
C LEU A 6 -15.23 -9.61 -19.63
N PRO A 7 -15.40 -10.54 -20.59
CA PRO A 7 -14.68 -11.83 -20.57
C PRO A 7 -13.16 -11.71 -20.68
N ASN A 8 -12.66 -10.60 -21.22
CA ASN A 8 -11.22 -10.32 -21.33
C ASN A 8 -10.63 -9.74 -20.05
N GLU A 9 -11.46 -9.41 -19.05
CA GLU A 9 -11.04 -8.75 -17.81
C GLU A 9 -10.78 -9.78 -16.72
N VAL A 10 -9.57 -10.36 -16.72
CA VAL A 10 -9.16 -11.39 -15.76
C VAL A 10 -8.77 -10.73 -14.44
N VAL A 11 -9.44 -11.10 -13.35
CA VAL A 11 -9.25 -10.48 -12.02
C VAL A 11 -8.57 -11.40 -11.00
N TRP A 12 -8.41 -12.69 -11.32
CA TRP A 12 -7.72 -13.66 -10.47
C TRP A 12 -7.27 -14.87 -11.28
N VAL A 13 -6.08 -15.40 -10.98
CA VAL A 13 -5.46 -16.55 -11.67
C VAL A 13 -4.89 -17.51 -10.63
N ALA A 14 -5.35 -18.76 -10.62
CA ALA A 14 -4.92 -19.77 -9.64
C ALA A 14 -3.45 -20.17 -9.84
N ASN A 15 -3.11 -20.62 -11.04
CA ASN A 15 -1.84 -21.24 -11.39
C ASN A 15 -0.94 -20.30 -12.20
N ARG A 16 -0.87 -19.03 -11.79
CA ARG A 16 -0.23 -17.95 -12.58
C ARG A 16 1.23 -18.23 -12.98
N ASP A 17 1.96 -18.93 -12.12
CA ASP A 17 3.36 -19.32 -12.33
C ASP A 17 3.53 -20.79 -12.74
N ASN A 18 2.43 -21.54 -12.86
CA ASN A 18 2.41 -22.96 -13.21
C ASN A 18 1.40 -23.22 -14.35
N PRO A 19 1.66 -22.71 -15.56
CA PRO A 19 0.71 -22.80 -16.67
C PRO A 19 0.54 -24.24 -17.16
N LEU A 20 -0.65 -24.54 -17.68
CA LEU A 20 -0.89 -25.81 -18.38
C LEU A 20 -0.17 -25.78 -19.73
N SER A 21 0.69 -26.76 -19.99
CA SER A 21 1.46 -26.87 -21.23
C SER A 21 0.63 -27.29 -22.45
N LYS A 22 -0.58 -27.81 -22.22
CA LYS A 22 -1.55 -28.24 -23.24
C LYS A 22 -2.95 -27.72 -22.86
N PRO A 23 -3.88 -27.59 -23.82
CA PRO A 23 -5.26 -27.16 -23.55
C PRO A 23 -6.11 -28.27 -22.91
N ILE A 24 -5.54 -29.00 -21.96
CA ILE A 24 -6.16 -30.10 -21.22
C ILE A 24 -5.83 -29.85 -19.75
N GLY A 25 -6.86 -29.55 -18.97
CA GLY A 25 -6.76 -29.37 -17.53
C GLY A 25 -8.04 -29.82 -16.84
N THR A 26 -7.91 -30.34 -15.63
CA THR A 26 -9.06 -30.77 -14.81
C THR A 26 -8.97 -30.13 -13.43
N LEU A 27 -9.95 -29.30 -13.10
CA LEU A 27 -10.13 -28.75 -11.75
C LEU A 27 -11.11 -29.66 -10.99
N LYS A 28 -10.67 -30.25 -9.87
CA LYS A 28 -11.53 -31.09 -9.03
C LYS A 28 -11.09 -31.10 -7.58
N ILE A 29 -12.01 -31.47 -6.70
CA ILE A 29 -11.66 -31.80 -5.32
C ILE A 29 -11.01 -33.18 -5.30
N PHE A 30 -9.84 -33.28 -4.69
CA PHE A 30 -9.08 -34.50 -4.53
C PHE A 30 -8.30 -34.43 -3.20
N ASN A 31 -8.33 -35.50 -2.40
CA ASN A 31 -7.67 -35.56 -1.08
C ASN A 31 -7.92 -34.30 -0.22
N ASN A 32 -9.20 -33.94 -0.08
CA ASN A 32 -9.68 -32.80 0.70
C ASN A 32 -9.14 -31.41 0.29
N ASN A 33 -8.58 -31.30 -0.91
CA ASN A 33 -8.10 -30.05 -1.48
C ASN A 33 -8.71 -29.81 -2.86
N LEU A 34 -8.70 -28.55 -3.30
CA LEU A 34 -9.01 -28.23 -4.69
C LEU A 34 -7.71 -28.29 -5.51
N HIS A 35 -7.69 -29.12 -6.54
CA HIS A 35 -6.53 -29.37 -7.39
C HIS A 35 -6.80 -29.04 -8.85
N LEU A 36 -5.82 -28.44 -9.51
CA LEU A 36 -5.73 -28.34 -10.97
C LEU A 36 -4.71 -29.36 -11.49
N PHE A 37 -5.19 -30.31 -12.29
CA PHE A 37 -4.36 -31.33 -12.92
C PHE A 37 -4.11 -31.02 -14.40
N ASP A 38 -2.93 -31.39 -14.89
CA ASP A 38 -2.57 -31.33 -16.31
C ASP A 38 -3.00 -32.57 -17.12
N HIS A 39 -2.63 -32.58 -18.40
CA HIS A 39 -2.90 -33.67 -19.33
C HIS A 39 -2.30 -35.04 -18.96
N THR A 40 -1.32 -35.06 -18.05
CA THR A 40 -0.69 -36.27 -17.49
C THR A 40 -1.21 -36.61 -16.10
N SER A 41 -2.26 -35.93 -15.62
CA SER A 41 -2.78 -36.06 -14.26
C SER A 41 -1.80 -35.64 -13.16
N ASN A 42 -0.82 -34.81 -13.48
CA ASN A 42 0.05 -34.17 -12.49
C ASN A 42 -0.62 -32.91 -11.93
N SER A 43 -0.56 -32.73 -10.60
CA SER A 43 -1.12 -31.55 -9.94
C SER A 43 -0.21 -30.35 -10.19
N VAL A 44 -0.69 -29.36 -10.95
CA VAL A 44 0.05 -28.11 -11.24
C VAL A 44 -0.26 -26.99 -10.25
N TRP A 45 -1.38 -27.09 -9.52
CA TRP A 45 -1.76 -26.14 -8.48
C TRP A 45 -2.75 -26.78 -7.49
N SER A 46 -2.68 -26.39 -6.22
CA SER A 46 -3.62 -26.82 -5.18
C SER A 46 -3.75 -25.80 -4.04
N THR A 47 -4.84 -25.89 -3.28
CA THR A 47 -5.13 -25.01 -2.13
C THR A 47 -4.24 -25.26 -0.90
N ASN A 48 -3.59 -26.42 -0.81
CA ASN A 48 -2.64 -26.80 0.25
C ASN A 48 -3.19 -26.65 1.68
N VAL A 49 -4.48 -26.91 1.88
CA VAL A 49 -5.09 -26.94 3.21
C VAL A 49 -4.64 -28.20 3.96
N THR A 50 -4.31 -28.03 5.25
CA THR A 50 -3.85 -29.10 6.15
C THR A 50 -4.78 -29.26 7.35
N GLY A 51 -4.71 -30.41 8.04
CA GLY A 51 -5.45 -30.63 9.29
C GLY A 51 -6.95 -30.91 9.14
N GLN A 52 -7.42 -31.27 7.95
CA GLN A 52 -8.83 -31.57 7.68
C GLN A 52 -9.20 -33.00 8.12
N SER A 53 -10.46 -33.18 8.53
CA SER A 53 -11.02 -34.51 8.78
C SER A 53 -11.12 -35.30 7.47
N LEU A 54 -10.61 -36.53 7.46
CA LEU A 54 -10.55 -37.39 6.26
C LEU A 54 -11.93 -37.80 5.70
N ASN A 55 -13.02 -37.56 6.44
CA ASN A 55 -14.36 -38.07 6.13
C ASN A 55 -15.43 -36.97 5.97
N SER A 56 -15.05 -35.76 5.62
CA SER A 56 -15.99 -34.65 5.49
C SER A 56 -16.15 -34.24 4.03
N ASP A 57 -17.39 -34.22 3.55
CA ASP A 57 -17.72 -33.75 2.21
C ASP A 57 -17.35 -32.27 2.06
N LEU A 58 -16.65 -31.95 0.96
CA LEU A 58 -16.21 -30.60 0.64
C LEU A 58 -16.91 -30.07 -0.60
N THR A 59 -17.17 -28.78 -0.58
CA THR A 59 -17.71 -28.02 -1.71
C THR A 59 -16.74 -26.90 -2.07
N ALA A 60 -16.44 -26.78 -3.36
CA ALA A 60 -15.81 -25.61 -3.93
C ALA A 60 -16.92 -24.71 -4.52
N GLU A 61 -16.99 -23.46 -4.08
CA GLU A 61 -18.09 -22.56 -4.41
C GLU A 61 -17.53 -21.18 -4.81
N LEU A 62 -18.06 -20.63 -5.90
CA LEU A 62 -17.80 -19.25 -6.28
C LEU A 62 -18.94 -18.37 -5.75
N LEU A 63 -18.63 -17.54 -4.75
CA LEU A 63 -19.58 -16.61 -4.15
C LEU A 63 -19.87 -15.41 -5.06
N ASP A 64 -20.98 -14.71 -4.82
CA ASP A 64 -21.43 -13.56 -5.63
C ASP A 64 -20.42 -12.39 -5.66
N ASN A 65 -19.62 -12.23 -4.61
CA ASN A 65 -18.56 -11.23 -4.55
C ASN A 65 -17.29 -11.64 -5.33
N GLY A 66 -17.28 -12.83 -5.94
CA GLY A 66 -16.12 -13.35 -6.66
C GLY A 66 -15.09 -14.04 -5.77
N ASN A 67 -15.42 -14.38 -4.52
CA ASN A 67 -14.55 -15.20 -3.68
C ASN A 67 -14.79 -16.69 -4.01
N LEU A 68 -13.76 -17.38 -4.49
CA LEU A 68 -13.77 -18.82 -4.66
C LEU A 68 -13.36 -19.45 -3.33
N VAL A 69 -14.25 -20.22 -2.72
CA VAL A 69 -14.04 -20.80 -1.39
C VAL A 69 -14.06 -22.32 -1.45
N LEU A 70 -13.28 -22.94 -0.56
CA LEU A 70 -13.37 -24.35 -0.23
C LEU A 70 -13.93 -24.47 1.19
N ARG A 71 -15.02 -25.22 1.36
CA ARG A 71 -15.70 -25.37 2.66
C ARG A 71 -16.28 -26.76 2.85
N TYR A 72 -16.61 -27.12 4.09
CA TYR A 72 -17.41 -28.31 4.37
C TYR A 72 -18.82 -28.14 3.80
N SER A 73 -19.32 -29.16 3.09
CA SER A 73 -20.66 -29.13 2.47
C SER A 73 -21.78 -28.96 3.49
N SER A 74 -21.56 -29.40 4.74
CA SER A 74 -22.51 -29.26 5.84
C SER A 74 -22.55 -27.86 6.47
N ASN A 75 -21.57 -26.99 6.17
CA ASN A 75 -21.47 -25.67 6.77
C ASN A 75 -21.67 -24.58 5.71
N ASN A 76 -22.78 -23.83 5.84
CA ASN A 76 -23.09 -22.68 4.98
C ASN A 76 -22.66 -21.34 5.60
N GLU A 77 -22.05 -21.33 6.79
CA GLU A 77 -21.54 -20.11 7.41
C GLU A 77 -20.19 -19.68 6.82
N THR A 78 -20.01 -18.36 6.72
CA THR A 78 -18.78 -17.73 6.21
C THR A 78 -17.58 -17.89 7.16
N SER A 79 -17.81 -18.26 8.41
CA SER A 79 -16.80 -18.54 9.44
C SER A 79 -16.09 -19.89 9.26
N GLY A 80 -16.58 -20.75 8.35
CA GLY A 80 -16.12 -22.12 8.16
C GLY A 80 -15.30 -22.39 6.89
N PHE A 81 -14.80 -21.34 6.23
CA PHE A 81 -14.00 -21.52 5.01
C PHE A 81 -12.62 -22.12 5.33
N LEU A 82 -12.27 -23.17 4.59
CA LEU A 82 -10.98 -23.86 4.68
C LEU A 82 -9.91 -23.16 3.84
N TRP A 83 -10.33 -22.55 2.74
CA TRP A 83 -9.49 -21.78 1.82
C TRP A 83 -10.35 -20.77 1.06
N GLN A 84 -9.77 -19.62 0.71
CA GLN A 84 -10.45 -18.56 -0.02
C GLN A 84 -9.50 -17.89 -1.03
N SER A 85 -9.97 -17.62 -2.25
CA SER A 85 -9.16 -16.88 -3.24
C SER A 85 -8.85 -15.46 -2.79
N PHE A 86 -9.71 -14.86 -1.97
CA PHE A 86 -9.50 -13.52 -1.41
C PHE A 86 -8.27 -13.42 -0.49
N ASP A 87 -7.78 -14.54 0.04
CA ASP A 87 -6.54 -14.60 0.82
C ASP A 87 -5.27 -14.68 -0.05
N PHE A 88 -5.44 -14.97 -1.34
CA PHE A 88 -4.36 -15.11 -2.33
C PHE A 88 -4.65 -14.26 -3.58
N PRO A 89 -4.70 -12.91 -3.45
CA PRO A 89 -4.83 -12.00 -4.59
C PRO A 89 -3.73 -12.21 -5.64
N THR A 90 -4.04 -11.84 -6.89
CA THR A 90 -3.04 -11.69 -7.96
C THR A 90 -2.59 -10.23 -8.06
N ASP A 91 -2.89 -9.56 -9.15
CA ASP A 91 -2.62 -8.16 -9.45
C ASP A 91 -3.78 -7.22 -9.07
N THR A 92 -4.93 -7.78 -8.68
CA THR A 92 -6.21 -7.07 -8.58
C THR A 92 -6.83 -7.23 -7.18
N LEU A 93 -7.34 -6.12 -6.63
CA LEU A 93 -8.21 -6.08 -5.44
C LEU A 93 -9.66 -5.83 -5.89
N LEU A 94 -10.53 -6.80 -5.60
CA LEU A 94 -11.97 -6.73 -5.83
C LEU A 94 -12.69 -6.08 -4.64
N PRO A 95 -13.98 -5.70 -4.79
CA PRO A 95 -14.80 -5.31 -3.66
C PRO A 95 -14.81 -6.40 -2.57
N ASP A 96 -14.85 -5.97 -1.31
CA ASP A 96 -14.85 -6.78 -0.09
C ASP A 96 -13.56 -7.59 0.18
N MET A 97 -12.60 -7.60 -0.75
CA MET A 97 -11.25 -8.11 -0.48
C MET A 97 -10.52 -7.21 0.51
N LYS A 98 -9.68 -7.83 1.33
CA LYS A 98 -8.78 -7.14 2.24
C LYS A 98 -7.37 -7.13 1.65
N LEU A 99 -6.77 -5.95 1.53
CA LEU A 99 -5.34 -5.78 1.25
C LEU A 99 -4.62 -5.46 2.56
N GLY A 100 -3.53 -6.15 2.86
CA GLY A 100 -2.76 -5.95 4.09
C GLY A 100 -2.77 -7.16 5.02
N TRP A 101 -2.45 -6.93 6.28
CA TRP A 101 -2.12 -7.95 7.26
C TRP A 101 -3.29 -8.30 8.18
N ASP A 102 -3.42 -9.59 8.45
CA ASP A 102 -4.36 -10.17 9.41
C ASP A 102 -3.60 -11.11 10.36
N LYS A 103 -3.74 -10.87 11.67
CA LYS A 103 -3.03 -11.61 12.72
C LYS A 103 -3.48 -13.05 12.84
N ASN A 104 -4.77 -13.31 12.65
CA ASN A 104 -5.38 -14.62 12.89
C ASN A 104 -4.92 -15.64 11.84
N SER A 105 -4.88 -15.23 10.58
CA SER A 105 -4.35 -16.02 9.46
C SER A 105 -2.83 -15.93 9.32
N GLY A 106 -2.21 -14.89 9.88
CA GLY A 106 -0.79 -14.57 9.68
C GLY A 106 -0.45 -14.08 8.28
N LEU A 107 -1.46 -13.89 7.42
CA LEU A 107 -1.27 -13.50 6.02
C LEU A 107 -1.13 -11.99 5.88
N ASN A 108 -0.21 -11.57 5.01
CA ASN A 108 -0.16 -10.22 4.48
C ASN A 108 -0.52 -10.27 2.99
N ARG A 109 -1.77 -9.94 2.67
CA ARG A 109 -2.33 -9.95 1.32
C ARG A 109 -1.76 -8.77 0.54
N ILE A 110 -1.13 -9.06 -0.59
CA ILE A 110 -0.45 -8.06 -1.44
C ILE A 110 -0.93 -8.19 -2.88
N LEU A 111 -0.84 -7.11 -3.67
CA LEU A 111 -1.02 -7.23 -5.11
C LEU A 111 0.33 -7.42 -5.78
N GLN A 112 0.39 -8.30 -6.77
CA GLN A 112 1.59 -8.55 -7.56
C GLN A 112 1.23 -8.51 -9.04
N SER A 113 1.84 -7.57 -9.74
CA SER A 113 1.62 -7.31 -11.16
C SER A 113 1.79 -8.55 -12.02
N TRP A 114 1.14 -8.56 -13.17
CA TRP A 114 1.47 -9.48 -14.25
C TRP A 114 2.82 -9.11 -14.85
N LYS A 115 3.56 -10.09 -15.34
CA LYS A 115 4.85 -9.88 -16.02
C LYS A 115 4.70 -9.07 -17.31
N GLY A 116 3.57 -9.22 -17.99
CA GLY A 116 3.22 -8.42 -19.15
C GLY A 116 1.74 -8.51 -19.47
N PHE A 117 1.29 -7.73 -20.45
CA PHE A 117 -0.13 -7.64 -20.83
C PHE A 117 -0.76 -9.01 -21.17
N ASN A 118 0.01 -9.92 -21.78
CA ASN A 118 -0.44 -11.27 -22.16
C ASN A 118 0.22 -12.39 -21.33
N ASP A 119 0.94 -12.04 -20.26
CA ASP A 119 1.67 -12.99 -19.42
C ASP A 119 1.27 -12.80 -17.95
N PRO A 120 0.33 -13.62 -17.43
CA PRO A 120 -0.16 -13.49 -16.06
C PRO A 120 0.82 -13.97 -15.00
N SER A 121 1.98 -14.51 -15.39
CA SER A 121 3.02 -14.89 -14.43
C SER A 121 3.44 -13.71 -13.56
N THR A 122 4.08 -14.03 -12.45
CA THR A 122 4.52 -13.06 -11.46
C THR A 122 5.46 -12.02 -12.09
N GLY A 123 5.03 -10.76 -12.07
CA GLY A 123 5.78 -9.60 -12.53
C GLY A 123 6.67 -8.98 -11.46
N ASP A 124 7.38 -7.94 -11.87
CA ASP A 124 8.41 -7.29 -11.06
C ASP A 124 7.84 -6.32 -10.01
N TYR A 125 6.59 -5.87 -10.16
CA TYR A 125 5.98 -4.88 -9.28
C TYR A 125 5.02 -5.50 -8.26
N THR A 126 5.13 -5.04 -7.02
CA THR A 126 4.21 -5.40 -5.92
C THR A 126 3.64 -4.16 -5.26
N TYR A 127 2.38 -4.22 -4.84
CA TYR A 127 1.73 -3.24 -3.98
C TYR A 127 1.39 -3.87 -2.63
N LYS A 128 1.95 -3.33 -1.56
CA LYS A 128 1.89 -3.90 -0.21
C LYS A 128 1.70 -2.82 0.85
N VAL A 129 0.99 -3.18 1.92
CA VAL A 129 0.93 -2.41 3.16
C VAL A 129 2.00 -2.94 4.12
N GLU A 130 2.90 -2.06 4.53
CA GLU A 130 3.92 -2.36 5.52
C GLU A 130 3.38 -2.11 6.92
N ILE A 131 3.44 -3.14 7.77
CA ILE A 131 2.91 -3.18 9.14
C ILE A 131 3.76 -2.40 10.15
N ARG A 132 4.39 -1.32 9.69
CA ARG A 132 5.13 -0.39 10.56
C ARG A 132 4.15 0.47 11.35
N GLU A 133 4.66 1.17 12.35
CA GLU A 133 3.89 2.20 13.06
C GLU A 133 4.45 3.57 12.66
N PRO A 134 3.67 4.43 11.98
CA PRO A 134 2.38 4.15 11.35
C PRO A 134 2.47 3.24 10.10
N PRO A 135 1.39 2.53 9.72
CA PRO A 135 1.38 1.72 8.52
C PRO A 135 1.48 2.57 7.26
N GLU A 136 2.22 2.10 6.27
CA GLU A 136 2.50 2.80 5.02
C GLU A 136 2.35 1.83 3.84
N SER A 137 1.87 2.32 2.70
CA SER A 137 1.78 1.52 1.49
C SER A 137 2.97 1.77 0.56
N TYR A 138 3.47 0.71 -0.06
CA TYR A 138 4.58 0.78 -1.00
C TYR A 138 4.23 0.09 -2.30
N ILE A 139 4.65 0.71 -3.40
CA ILE A 139 4.95 -0.01 -4.64
C ILE A 139 6.45 -0.31 -4.62
N ARG A 140 6.78 -1.57 -4.88
CA ARG A 140 8.17 -2.03 -4.99
C ARG A 140 8.41 -2.65 -6.34
N GLU A 141 9.56 -2.38 -6.93
CA GLU A 141 10.08 -3.02 -8.14
C GLU A 141 11.19 -3.98 -7.73
N LYS A 142 11.03 -5.28 -8.00
CA LYS A 142 11.99 -6.34 -7.65
C LYS A 142 12.40 -6.32 -6.18
N GLY A 143 11.49 -5.90 -5.31
CA GLY A 143 11.71 -5.78 -3.87
C GLY A 143 12.21 -4.42 -3.40
N GLU A 144 12.66 -3.53 -4.28
CA GLU A 144 13.13 -2.18 -3.92
C GLU A 144 11.99 -1.15 -3.95
N PRO A 145 11.93 -0.17 -3.02
CA PRO A 145 10.89 0.87 -3.04
C PRO A 145 10.96 1.71 -4.32
N SER A 146 9.90 1.71 -5.12
CA SER A 146 9.75 2.60 -6.27
C SER A 146 8.85 3.79 -5.96
N LEU A 147 7.86 3.58 -5.08
CA LEU A 147 6.93 4.61 -4.66
C LEU A 147 6.44 4.30 -3.24
N ARG A 148 6.41 5.32 -2.39
CA ARG A 148 5.80 5.26 -1.05
C ARG A 148 4.54 6.11 -1.01
N ILE A 149 3.42 5.49 -0.69
CA ILE A 149 2.17 6.16 -0.34
C ILE A 149 2.19 6.30 1.18
N GLY A 150 2.06 7.54 1.63
CA GLY A 150 2.32 7.94 3.00
C GLY A 150 1.49 7.18 4.04
N PRO A 151 1.69 7.53 5.32
CA PRO A 151 1.07 6.76 6.38
C PRO A 151 -0.46 6.91 6.34
N TRP A 152 -1.17 5.81 6.58
CA TRP A 152 -2.63 5.70 6.45
C TRP A 152 -3.43 6.58 7.43
N ASN A 153 -2.76 7.33 8.30
CA ASN A 153 -3.35 8.28 9.24
C ASN A 153 -3.15 9.75 8.81
N SER A 154 -2.64 9.96 7.59
CA SER A 154 -2.55 11.26 6.94
C SER A 154 -3.76 11.44 6.02
N VAL A 155 -4.57 12.47 6.30
CA VAL A 155 -5.76 12.84 5.51
C VAL A 155 -5.42 13.07 4.03
N SER A 156 -4.16 13.38 3.72
CA SER A 156 -3.68 13.65 2.36
C SER A 156 -3.39 12.41 1.52
N ASP A 157 -2.93 11.32 2.11
CA ASP A 157 -2.40 10.18 1.34
C ASP A 157 -3.44 9.07 1.09
N ILE A 158 -4.55 9.01 1.85
CA ILE A 158 -5.68 8.10 1.58
C ILE A 158 -6.43 8.50 0.28
N ASN A 159 -6.50 9.80 -0.01
CA ASN A 159 -7.13 10.30 -1.25
C ASN A 159 -6.40 9.84 -2.53
N VAL A 160 -5.21 9.25 -2.39
CA VAL A 160 -4.32 8.88 -3.48
C VAL A 160 -4.79 7.59 -4.18
N ILE A 161 -5.51 6.69 -3.49
CA ILE A 161 -6.13 5.49 -4.10
C ILE A 161 -7.41 5.85 -4.90
N GLY A 162 -7.80 7.14 -4.88
CA GLY A 162 -8.91 7.71 -5.63
C GLY A 162 -10.26 7.51 -4.95
N LYS A 163 -11.06 8.59 -4.90
CA LYS A 163 -12.38 8.59 -4.27
C LYS A 163 -13.32 7.61 -4.97
N LEU A 164 -13.78 6.60 -4.24
CA LEU A 164 -14.83 5.71 -4.72
C LEU A 164 -16.19 6.43 -4.73
N THR A 165 -16.72 6.76 -5.91
CA THR A 165 -17.96 7.55 -6.05
C THR A 165 -19.23 6.79 -5.62
N HIS A 166 -19.26 5.46 -5.77
CA HIS A 166 -20.42 4.61 -5.51
C HIS A 166 -20.09 3.45 -4.57
N GLY A 167 -19.47 3.76 -3.43
CA GLY A 167 -19.04 2.75 -2.50
C GLY A 167 -18.52 3.31 -1.18
N THR A 168 -18.01 2.41 -0.35
CA THR A 168 -17.32 2.77 0.89
C THR A 168 -15.91 2.22 0.88
N GLU A 169 -14.98 2.97 1.47
CA GLU A 169 -13.61 2.54 1.69
C GLU A 169 -13.40 2.41 3.19
N ASN A 170 -12.77 1.32 3.60
CA ASN A 170 -12.51 1.00 4.99
C ASN A 170 -11.02 0.79 5.19
N ILE A 171 -10.45 1.51 6.15
CA ILE A 171 -9.10 1.32 6.63
C ILE A 171 -9.19 0.82 8.07
N THR A 172 -8.66 -0.37 8.30
CA THR A 172 -8.54 -0.96 9.63
C THR A 172 -7.10 -0.83 10.08
N MET A 173 -6.87 -0.20 11.24
CA MET A 173 -5.56 -0.08 11.89
C MET A 173 -5.69 -0.52 13.35
N LYS A 174 -5.76 -1.83 13.57
CA LYS A 174 -5.85 -2.47 14.88
C LYS A 174 -4.65 -3.38 15.10
N SER A 175 -4.39 -3.76 16.35
CA SER A 175 -3.30 -4.70 16.69
C SER A 175 -3.47 -6.11 16.08
N GLU A 176 -4.68 -6.45 15.64
CA GLU A 176 -5.01 -7.74 15.03
C GLU A 176 -5.15 -7.66 13.51
N GLU A 177 -5.30 -6.47 12.94
CA GLU A 177 -5.57 -6.28 11.52
C GLU A 177 -5.13 -4.89 11.07
N ILE A 178 -4.31 -4.86 10.02
CA ILE A 178 -3.94 -3.65 9.28
C ILE A 178 -4.32 -3.87 7.84
N SER A 179 -5.48 -3.35 7.43
CA SER A 179 -6.05 -3.67 6.12
C SER A 179 -6.77 -2.49 5.48
N TYR A 180 -6.79 -2.52 4.15
CA TYR A 180 -7.63 -1.68 3.31
C TYR A 180 -8.63 -2.58 2.59
N SER A 181 -9.89 -2.17 2.58
CA SER A 181 -10.92 -2.78 1.75
C SER A 181 -11.85 -1.72 1.21
N PHE A 182 -12.59 -2.05 0.16
CA PHE A 182 -13.65 -1.20 -0.36
C PHE A 182 -14.85 -2.03 -0.76
N SER A 183 -16.04 -1.45 -0.68
CA SER A 183 -17.28 -2.08 -1.14
C SER A 183 -17.97 -1.18 -2.15
N VAL A 184 -18.77 -1.76 -3.05
CA VAL A 184 -19.55 -1.02 -4.04
C VAL A 184 -21.03 -1.12 -3.66
N THR A 185 -21.69 0.01 -3.47
CA THR A 185 -23.08 0.07 -2.98
C THR A 185 -24.11 -0.06 -4.10
N ASN A 186 -23.72 0.24 -5.34
CA ASN A 186 -24.58 0.10 -6.51
C ASN A 186 -24.25 -1.20 -7.25
N GLY A 187 -25.14 -2.20 -7.17
CA GLY A 187 -24.94 -3.51 -7.81
C GLY A 187 -24.83 -3.49 -9.35
N ASN A 188 -25.13 -2.36 -9.99
CA ASN A 188 -24.92 -2.17 -11.43
C ASN A 188 -23.51 -1.69 -11.79
N VAL A 189 -22.66 -1.37 -10.82
CA VAL A 189 -21.30 -0.90 -11.01
C VAL A 189 -20.35 -1.91 -10.37
N PHE A 190 -19.19 -2.13 -10.99
CA PHE A 190 -18.09 -2.81 -10.31
C PHE A 190 -16.83 -1.97 -10.47
N SER A 191 -16.00 -1.97 -9.43
CA SER A 191 -14.72 -1.26 -9.39
C SER A 191 -13.63 -2.23 -8.98
N ILE A 192 -12.46 -2.08 -9.58
CA ILE A 192 -11.26 -2.86 -9.28
C ILE A 192 -10.09 -1.91 -9.04
N LEU A 193 -9.20 -2.30 -8.12
CA LEU A 193 -7.90 -1.66 -7.95
C LEU A 193 -6.83 -2.64 -8.45
N ARG A 194 -6.01 -2.25 -9.42
CA ARG A 194 -5.02 -3.14 -10.04
C ARG A 194 -3.65 -2.49 -10.11
N ILE A 195 -2.61 -3.30 -9.91
CA ILE A 195 -1.23 -2.93 -10.27
C ILE A 195 -0.84 -3.62 -11.58
N ASP A 196 -0.43 -2.85 -12.59
CA ASP A 196 -0.01 -3.40 -13.88
C ASP A 196 1.49 -3.71 -13.95
N GLY A 197 1.92 -4.34 -15.06
CA GLY A 197 3.31 -4.72 -15.32
C GLY A 197 4.28 -3.54 -15.51
N THR A 198 3.79 -2.29 -15.50
CA THR A 198 4.60 -1.07 -15.51
C THR A 198 4.71 -0.42 -14.12
N GLY A 199 4.13 -1.06 -13.10
CA GLY A 199 4.16 -0.56 -11.72
C GLY A 199 3.13 0.52 -11.44
N VAL A 200 2.14 0.69 -12.33
CA VAL A 200 1.07 1.66 -12.13
C VAL A 200 -0.08 1.01 -11.37
N LEU A 201 -0.39 1.54 -10.19
CA LEU A 201 -1.60 1.21 -9.44
C LEU A 201 -2.74 2.12 -9.92
N ASN A 202 -3.85 1.52 -10.30
CA ASN A 202 -4.98 2.23 -10.88
C ASN A 202 -6.32 1.71 -10.35
N ARG A 203 -7.30 2.61 -10.28
CA ARG A 203 -8.69 2.25 -10.01
C ARG A 203 -9.53 2.37 -11.27
N SER A 204 -10.15 1.27 -11.63
CA SER A 204 -11.09 1.20 -12.75
C SER A 204 -12.50 0.95 -12.26
N THR A 205 -13.47 1.52 -12.95
CA THR A 205 -14.88 1.35 -12.62
C THR A 205 -15.67 1.16 -13.91
N TRP A 206 -16.52 0.15 -13.93
CA TRP A 206 -17.39 -0.12 -15.06
C TRP A 206 -18.55 0.85 -15.07
N ILE A 207 -18.74 1.54 -16.19
CA ILE A 207 -19.84 2.50 -16.34
C ILE A 207 -20.94 1.87 -17.20
N PRO A 208 -22.15 1.67 -16.67
CA PRO A 208 -23.24 1.03 -17.42
C PRO A 208 -23.56 1.70 -18.75
N THR A 209 -23.47 3.02 -18.82
CA THR A 209 -23.80 3.80 -20.00
C THR A 209 -22.79 3.62 -21.15
N SER A 210 -21.51 3.41 -20.86
CA SER A 210 -20.51 3.13 -21.91
C SER A 210 -20.30 1.64 -22.18
N GLY A 211 -20.73 0.75 -21.27
CA GLY A 211 -20.47 -0.69 -21.40
C GLY A 211 -19.00 -1.09 -21.17
N GLU A 212 -18.13 -0.13 -20.89
CA GLU A 212 -16.69 -0.28 -20.74
C GLU A 212 -16.22 -0.10 -19.30
N LEU A 213 -15.12 -0.77 -18.98
CA LEU A 213 -14.33 -0.47 -17.80
C LEU A 213 -13.55 0.81 -18.07
N LYS A 214 -13.82 1.88 -17.33
CA LYS A 214 -13.11 3.14 -17.46
C LYS A 214 -12.24 3.38 -16.25
N TRP A 215 -11.11 4.00 -16.48
CA TRP A 215 -10.29 4.58 -15.43
C TRP A 215 -11.06 5.79 -14.88
N ILE A 216 -11.49 5.74 -13.63
CA ILE A 216 -12.23 6.84 -12.96
C ILE A 216 -11.46 7.34 -11.72
N GLY A 217 -10.29 6.79 -11.44
CA GLY A 217 -9.43 7.18 -10.32
C GLY A 217 -8.14 7.89 -10.74
N TYR A 218 -7.30 8.16 -9.74
CA TYR A 218 -5.92 8.61 -9.95
C TYR A 218 -5.03 7.40 -10.30
N LEU A 219 -4.03 7.64 -11.13
CA LEU A 219 -2.95 6.69 -11.44
C LEU A 219 -1.81 6.92 -10.46
N LEU A 220 -1.17 5.85 -9.99
CA LEU A 220 0.00 5.94 -9.13
C LEU A 220 1.19 5.17 -9.70
N PRO A 221 2.32 5.83 -9.98
CA PRO A 221 2.55 7.27 -9.91
C PRO A 221 1.70 8.08 -10.89
N GLU A 222 1.38 9.33 -10.55
CA GLU A 222 0.84 10.28 -11.54
C GLU A 222 1.90 10.56 -12.61
N GLN A 223 1.52 10.47 -13.89
CA GLN A 223 2.43 10.45 -15.04
C GLN A 223 3.41 11.64 -15.11
N TYR A 224 3.02 12.81 -14.59
CA TYR A 224 3.82 14.04 -14.68
C TYR A 224 4.41 14.50 -13.33
N ASP A 225 4.30 13.66 -12.30
CA ASP A 225 4.69 14.02 -10.95
C ASP A 225 5.90 13.20 -10.49
N MET A 226 7.07 13.72 -10.83
CA MET A 226 8.36 13.10 -10.46
C MET A 226 8.56 13.00 -8.94
N CYS A 227 7.81 13.76 -8.12
CA CYS A 227 7.89 13.65 -6.66
C CYS A 227 7.19 12.39 -6.11
N HIS A 228 6.56 11.57 -6.96
CA HIS A 228 6.10 10.23 -6.57
C HIS A 228 7.22 9.18 -6.57
N VAL A 229 8.30 9.39 -7.33
CA VAL A 229 9.44 8.49 -7.33
C VAL A 229 10.07 8.49 -5.94
N TYR A 230 10.20 7.30 -5.36
CA TYR A 230 10.72 7.14 -4.01
C TYR A 230 12.09 7.80 -3.88
N ASN A 231 12.20 8.71 -2.91
CA ASN A 231 13.44 9.38 -2.55
C ASN A 231 14.15 10.12 -3.71
N MET A 232 13.37 10.65 -4.68
CA MET A 232 13.85 11.37 -5.87
C MET A 232 14.89 12.47 -5.58
N CYS A 233 14.76 13.19 -4.46
CA CYS A 233 15.66 14.29 -4.11
C CYS A 233 16.82 13.91 -3.18
N GLY A 234 16.96 12.61 -2.87
CA GLY A 234 17.97 12.09 -1.98
C GLY A 234 17.82 12.55 -0.52
N PRO A 235 18.79 12.18 0.34
CA PRO A 235 18.68 12.40 1.78
C PRO A 235 18.61 13.89 2.17
N ASN A 236 17.62 14.24 3.01
CA ASN A 236 17.29 15.60 3.43
C ASN A 236 16.93 16.56 2.27
N GLY A 237 16.71 16.04 1.06
CA GLY A 237 16.17 16.78 -0.07
C GLY A 237 14.65 16.90 0.04
N LEU A 238 14.11 18.02 -0.41
CA LEU A 238 12.68 18.32 -0.47
C LEU A 238 12.25 18.38 -1.93
N CYS A 239 11.31 17.51 -2.31
CA CYS A 239 10.70 17.54 -3.64
C CYS A 239 9.52 18.51 -3.68
N ASP A 240 9.53 19.49 -4.60
CA ASP A 240 8.41 20.39 -4.88
C ASP A 240 8.25 20.58 -6.40
N ILE A 241 7.20 19.97 -6.94
CA ILE A 241 6.87 20.03 -8.37
C ILE A 241 6.63 21.46 -8.89
N ASN A 242 6.36 22.43 -8.00
CA ASN A 242 6.11 23.81 -8.38
C ASN A 242 7.38 24.66 -8.46
N THR A 243 8.56 24.06 -8.31
CA THR A 243 9.85 24.75 -8.28
C THR A 243 10.80 24.24 -9.36
N SER A 244 11.76 25.08 -9.75
CA SER A 244 12.84 24.72 -10.66
C SER A 244 14.17 25.16 -10.03
N PRO A 245 15.05 24.22 -9.64
CA PRO A 245 14.92 22.76 -9.75
C PRO A 245 13.83 22.18 -8.83
N ILE A 246 13.27 21.01 -9.20
CA ILE A 246 12.23 20.31 -8.41
C ILE A 246 12.75 19.90 -7.02
N CYS A 247 14.04 19.55 -6.95
CA CYS A 247 14.70 19.18 -5.70
C CYS A 247 15.37 20.38 -5.06
N ASN A 248 14.93 20.69 -3.84
CA ASN A 248 15.44 21.81 -3.04
C ASN A 248 16.00 21.31 -1.71
N CYS A 249 16.95 22.03 -1.14
CA CYS A 249 17.35 21.79 0.24
C CYS A 249 16.44 22.52 1.21
N ILE A 250 16.09 21.86 2.32
CA ILE A 250 15.39 22.48 3.44
C ILE A 250 16.19 23.70 3.93
N LYS A 251 15.52 24.78 4.34
CA LYS A 251 16.21 25.96 4.92
C LYS A 251 17.15 25.51 6.05
N GLY A 252 18.39 26.02 6.04
CA GLY A 252 19.46 25.56 6.94
C GLY A 252 20.29 24.38 6.43
N PHE A 253 19.96 23.82 5.27
CA PHE A 253 20.74 22.80 4.55
C PHE A 253 21.35 23.37 3.26
N LYS A 254 22.36 22.68 2.72
CA LYS A 254 23.02 22.95 1.44
C LYS A 254 23.17 21.65 0.65
N ALA A 255 23.26 21.75 -0.67
CA ALA A 255 23.43 20.60 -1.55
C ALA A 255 24.73 19.84 -1.26
N ARG A 256 24.71 18.52 -1.46
CA ARG A 256 25.91 17.69 -1.53
C ARG A 256 26.54 17.81 -2.93
N GLN A 257 27.78 17.31 -3.07
CA GLN A 257 28.37 17.07 -4.40
C GLN A 257 27.64 15.93 -5.14
N GLN A 258 27.09 14.97 -4.38
CA GLN A 258 26.17 13.94 -4.87
C GLN A 258 24.71 14.36 -4.60
N GLU A 259 23.77 13.43 -4.72
CA GLU A 259 22.35 13.67 -4.42
C GLU A 259 22.09 13.99 -2.94
N GLY A 260 21.04 14.78 -2.69
CA GLY A 260 20.60 15.17 -1.36
C GLY A 260 21.30 16.40 -0.77
N CYS A 261 21.05 16.59 0.52
CA CYS A 261 21.43 17.79 1.26
C CYS A 261 22.14 17.46 2.58
N VAL A 262 22.98 18.38 3.03
CA VAL A 262 23.62 18.38 4.35
C VAL A 262 23.32 19.65 5.11
N ARG A 263 23.32 19.57 6.43
CA ARG A 263 23.15 20.75 7.28
C ARG A 263 24.29 21.75 7.00
N LYS A 264 23.95 23.05 6.90
CA LYS A 264 24.96 24.12 6.82
C LYS A 264 25.76 24.22 8.12
N THR A 265 25.08 24.02 9.25
CA THR A 265 25.67 24.07 10.59
C THR A 265 25.31 22.81 11.35
N GLN A 266 26.32 22.17 11.97
CA GLN A 266 26.09 20.98 12.78
C GLN A 266 25.25 21.30 14.03
N SER A 267 24.43 20.32 14.43
CA SER A 267 23.62 20.37 15.65
C SER A 267 24.54 20.38 16.88
N ARG A 268 24.20 21.19 17.88
CA ARG A 268 24.83 21.15 19.21
C ARG A 268 23.99 20.40 20.23
N CYS A 269 22.87 19.84 19.81
CA CYS A 269 21.80 19.28 20.63
C CYS A 269 21.15 20.33 21.55
N ASN A 270 21.93 20.94 22.45
CA ASN A 270 21.50 21.98 23.37
C ASN A 270 21.31 23.31 22.63
N GLY A 271 20.14 23.93 22.82
CA GLY A 271 19.79 25.21 22.19
C GLY A 271 19.31 25.10 20.74
N ASP A 272 19.26 23.89 20.18
CA ASP A 272 18.63 23.67 18.87
C ASP A 272 17.15 23.99 18.92
N GLN A 273 16.63 24.45 17.79
CA GLN A 273 15.22 24.77 17.58
C GLN A 273 14.66 23.94 16.42
N PHE A 274 13.41 24.21 16.04
CA PHE A 274 12.75 23.53 14.94
C PHE A 274 12.24 24.51 13.92
N LEU A 275 12.54 24.23 12.65
CA LEU A 275 11.88 24.84 11.52
C LEU A 275 10.58 24.09 11.26
N LYS A 276 9.46 24.82 11.28
CA LYS A 276 8.16 24.29 10.88
C LYS A 276 8.04 24.31 9.36
N LEU A 277 7.89 23.14 8.75
CA LEU A 277 7.51 22.96 7.36
C LEU A 277 6.04 22.57 7.31
N GLN A 278 5.26 23.18 6.42
CA GLN A 278 3.83 22.92 6.26
C GLN A 278 3.58 22.19 4.94
N THR A 279 2.43 21.53 4.83
CA THR A 279 2.00 20.81 3.61
C THR A 279 2.98 19.72 3.16
N MET A 280 3.57 19.01 4.11
CA MET A 280 4.59 17.98 3.85
C MET A 280 3.97 16.58 3.75
N LYS A 281 4.47 15.78 2.80
CA LYS A 281 4.57 14.33 2.92
C LYS A 281 5.65 14.04 3.97
N LEU A 282 5.28 13.38 5.06
CA LEU A 282 6.25 13.04 6.11
C LEU A 282 7.37 12.15 5.56
N PRO A 283 8.60 12.24 6.08
CA PRO A 283 9.69 11.37 5.66
C PRO A 283 9.38 9.89 5.91
N ASP A 284 10.10 9.01 5.22
CA ASP A 284 10.05 7.56 5.44
C ASP A 284 10.21 7.22 6.94
N THR A 285 9.39 6.30 7.43
CA THR A 285 9.30 5.94 8.85
C THR A 285 10.25 4.82 9.29
N VAL A 286 11.08 4.26 8.40
CA VAL A 286 12.08 3.20 8.74
C VAL A 286 12.94 3.57 9.94
N MET A 287 13.47 4.80 9.96
CA MET A 287 14.33 5.30 11.03
C MET A 287 13.57 6.26 11.96
N SER A 288 12.41 5.83 12.43
CA SER A 288 11.54 6.63 13.30
C SER A 288 11.13 5.91 14.58
N ILE A 289 10.68 6.69 15.56
CA ILE A 289 10.13 6.24 16.84
C ILE A 289 8.74 6.82 16.96
N VAL A 290 7.75 5.95 17.12
CA VAL A 290 6.34 6.35 17.21
C VAL A 290 5.79 6.13 18.61
N ASP A 291 5.01 7.09 19.08
CA ASP A 291 4.38 7.06 20.39
C ASP A 291 3.01 7.74 20.32
N MET A 292 1.95 6.94 20.19
CA MET A 292 0.58 7.43 20.04
C MET A 292 0.03 8.08 21.32
N LYS A 293 0.69 7.93 22.47
CA LYS A 293 0.25 8.51 23.75
C LYS A 293 0.70 9.95 23.94
N LEU A 294 1.68 10.42 23.16
CA LEU A 294 2.25 11.76 23.30
C LEU A 294 1.52 12.75 22.40
N GLY A 295 1.32 13.96 22.92
CA GLY A 295 0.95 15.11 22.12
C GLY A 295 2.16 15.79 21.49
N LEU A 296 1.90 16.74 20.60
CA LEU A 296 2.94 17.47 19.86
C LEU A 296 3.94 18.21 20.77
N LYS A 297 3.48 18.74 21.91
CA LYS A 297 4.34 19.48 22.87
C LYS A 297 5.33 18.54 23.56
N GLU A 298 4.86 17.37 23.98
CA GLU A 298 5.67 16.31 24.57
C GLU A 298 6.63 15.72 23.52
N CYS A 299 6.16 15.58 22.27
CA CYS A 299 6.97 15.13 21.14
C CYS A 299 8.17 16.05 20.91
N LYS A 300 7.95 17.37 20.91
CA LYS A 300 9.02 18.38 20.85
C LYS A 300 10.04 18.21 21.98
N LYS A 301 9.57 18.07 23.23
CA LYS A 301 10.44 17.88 24.40
C LYS A 301 11.27 16.61 24.29
N LYS A 302 10.64 15.49 23.89
CA LYS A 302 11.29 14.18 23.73
C LYS A 302 12.34 14.21 22.61
N CYS A 303 12.07 14.89 21.50
CA CYS A 303 13.03 15.11 20.43
C CYS A 303 14.21 15.99 20.89
N LEU A 304 13.97 17.09 21.60
CA LEU A 304 15.06 17.94 22.11
C LEU A 304 16.00 17.18 23.04
N ALA A 305 15.44 16.34 23.92
CA ALA A 305 16.20 15.51 24.86
C ALA A 305 17.07 14.44 24.16
N LYS A 306 16.72 14.04 22.93
CA LYS A 306 17.47 13.05 22.14
C LYS A 306 18.33 13.75 21.10
N CYS A 307 19.65 13.79 21.29
CA CYS A 307 20.56 14.51 20.38
C CYS A 307 20.60 13.97 18.95
N ASN A 308 20.22 12.71 18.75
CA ASN A 308 20.11 12.09 17.43
C ASN A 308 18.78 12.36 16.73
N CYS A 309 17.81 12.99 17.41
CA CYS A 309 16.55 13.39 16.78
C CYS A 309 16.80 14.45 15.71
N THR A 310 16.29 14.23 14.50
CA THR A 310 16.44 15.16 13.37
C THR A 310 15.14 15.85 12.98
N ALA A 311 13.98 15.23 13.22
CA ALA A 311 12.67 15.86 13.05
C ALA A 311 11.60 15.21 13.92
N TYR A 312 10.46 15.89 14.09
CA TYR A 312 9.26 15.30 14.67
C TYR A 312 7.97 15.82 13.99
N ALA A 313 6.88 15.08 14.16
CA ALA A 313 5.53 15.46 13.71
C ALA A 313 4.45 14.78 14.57
N ASN A 314 3.19 15.16 14.37
CA ASN A 314 2.07 14.33 14.83
C ASN A 314 2.08 13.01 14.06
N ALA A 315 1.62 11.94 14.70
CA ALA A 315 1.49 10.64 14.03
C ALA A 315 0.19 10.59 13.24
N ASN A 316 -0.92 10.99 13.84
CA ASN A 316 -2.26 10.98 13.23
C ASN A 316 -2.76 12.42 13.14
N MET A 317 -3.34 12.82 11.99
CA MET A 317 -3.87 14.17 11.77
C MET A 317 -5.38 14.31 12.01
N GLU A 318 -6.06 13.22 12.36
CA GLU A 318 -7.46 13.27 12.80
C GLU A 318 -7.64 14.19 14.02
N ASN A 319 -8.80 14.86 14.10
CA ASN A 319 -9.24 15.67 15.25
C ASN A 319 -8.22 16.72 15.74
N GLY A 320 -7.46 17.33 14.83
CA GLY A 320 -6.49 18.39 15.17
C GLY A 320 -5.09 17.89 15.53
N GLY A 321 -4.83 16.59 15.37
CA GLY A 321 -3.50 16.00 15.49
C GLY A 321 -3.25 15.29 16.82
N SER A 322 -2.74 14.06 16.75
CA SER A 322 -2.38 13.25 17.91
C SER A 322 -1.19 12.33 17.63
N GLY A 323 -0.62 11.77 18.70
CA GLY A 323 0.56 10.93 18.63
C GLY A 323 1.82 11.68 18.23
N CYS A 324 2.94 10.98 18.28
CA CYS A 324 4.26 11.53 18.06
C CYS A 324 5.08 10.61 17.16
N VAL A 325 5.67 11.16 16.10
CA VAL A 325 6.70 10.49 15.29
C VAL A 325 7.98 11.28 15.42
N ILE A 326 9.08 10.60 15.73
CA ILE A 326 10.42 11.18 15.87
C ILE A 326 11.37 10.48 14.91
N TRP A 327 12.00 11.22 14.01
CA TRP A 327 13.00 10.69 13.09
C TRP A 327 14.41 10.79 13.67
N VAL A 328 15.22 9.80 13.35
CA VAL A 328 16.65 9.73 13.67
C VAL A 328 17.44 9.57 12.38
N GLY A 329 18.52 10.34 12.23
CA GLY A 329 19.35 10.29 11.02
C GLY A 329 18.78 11.13 9.87
N GLU A 330 19.04 10.69 8.64
CA GLU A 330 18.64 11.43 7.44
C GLU A 330 17.13 11.30 7.18
N LEU A 331 16.52 12.38 6.72
CA LEU A 331 15.12 12.40 6.34
C LEU A 331 15.01 11.99 4.86
N LEU A 332 14.33 10.89 4.57
CA LEU A 332 14.19 10.35 3.20
C LEU A 332 12.79 10.60 2.64
N ASP A 333 12.69 10.70 1.32
CA ASP A 333 11.41 10.73 0.59
C ASP A 333 10.44 11.83 1.06
N ILE A 334 10.97 13.05 1.26
CA ILE A 334 10.19 14.22 1.67
C ILE A 334 9.66 14.94 0.44
N ARG A 335 8.37 15.30 0.49
CA ARG A 335 7.71 16.06 -0.57
C ARG A 335 6.88 17.20 0.01
N LYS A 336 6.81 18.31 -0.72
CA LYS A 336 5.84 19.38 -0.49
C LYS A 336 4.63 19.21 -1.40
N TYR A 337 3.45 19.28 -0.81
CA TYR A 337 2.19 19.42 -1.53
C TYR A 337 1.77 20.88 -1.57
N LYS A 338 0.94 21.23 -2.56
CA LYS A 338 0.38 22.58 -2.70
C LYS A 338 -0.68 22.87 -1.63
N ASN A 339 -1.63 21.95 -1.45
CA ASN A 339 -2.84 22.14 -0.63
C ASN A 339 -3.14 20.94 0.30
N ALA A 340 -2.18 20.05 0.52
CA ALA A 340 -2.36 18.81 1.27
C ALA A 340 -1.13 18.54 2.16
N GLY A 341 -1.11 17.44 2.91
CA GLY A 341 0.00 17.08 3.78
C GLY A 341 -0.18 17.61 5.21
N GLN A 342 0.91 17.58 5.97
CA GLN A 342 0.91 17.95 7.38
C GLN A 342 2.17 18.71 7.78
N ASP A 343 2.22 19.14 9.04
CA ASP A 343 3.35 19.89 9.58
C ASP A 343 4.51 18.94 9.97
N LEU A 344 5.72 19.25 9.52
CA LEU A 344 6.97 18.59 9.89
C LEU A 344 7.89 19.58 10.59
N TYR A 345 8.43 19.22 11.75
CA TYR A 345 9.31 20.06 12.55
C TYR A 345 10.75 19.55 12.45
N VAL A 346 11.56 20.19 11.62
CA VAL A 346 12.96 19.79 11.36
C VAL A 346 13.88 20.49 12.35
N ARG A 347 14.66 19.72 13.11
CA ARG A 347 15.62 20.27 14.08
C ARG A 347 16.71 21.05 13.37
N LEU A 348 17.04 22.24 13.81
CA LEU A 348 18.10 23.11 13.28
C LEU A 348 18.76 23.89 14.41
N ARG A 349 19.97 24.40 14.17
CA ARG A 349 20.58 25.40 15.06
C ARG A 349 19.88 26.75 14.85
N MET A 350 19.69 27.51 15.93
CA MET A 350 19.02 28.84 15.90
C MET A 350 19.59 29.77 14.80
N GLU A 351 20.91 29.89 14.69
CA GLU A 351 21.60 30.70 13.66
C GLU A 351 21.23 30.32 12.21
N ALA A 352 20.79 29.08 11.97
CA ALA A 352 20.39 28.63 10.64
C ALA A 352 18.92 28.95 10.30
N ILE A 353 18.12 29.38 11.28
CA ILE A 353 16.71 29.75 11.12
C ILE A 353 16.58 31.23 10.74
N ASP A 354 17.44 32.08 11.31
CA ASP A 354 17.35 33.55 11.21
C ASP A 354 18.02 34.16 9.96
N ILE A 355 18.73 33.37 9.15
CA ILE A 355 19.24 33.83 7.85
C ILE A 355 18.07 33.72 6.85
N GLY A 356 17.22 34.74 6.84
CA GLY A 356 16.15 34.98 5.87
C GLY A 356 16.60 35.90 4.77
#